data_AF-A0A1J5G5Q1-F1
#
_entry.id   AF-A0A1J5G5Q1-F1
#
_cell.length_a   1.000
_cell.length_b   1.000
_cell.length_c   1.000
_cell.angle_alpha   90.00
_cell.angle_beta   90.00
_cell.angle_gamma   90.00
#
_symmetry.space_group_name_H-M   'P 1'
#
loop_
_entity.id
_entity.type
_entity.pdbx_description
1 polymer ?
#
loop_
_entity_poly.entity_id
_entity_poly.type
_entity_poly.pdbx_seq_one_letter_code
_entity_poly.pdbx_strand_id
1 'polypeptide(L)'
;MLGLLETGSGFWSAVVWVILVLVIGSLVYYIRNKGEKSYKKNTEQDKPFISGNPELSKEGSHISASHIYWGFTEALKGYYNPLVKIHTGDINDYSGWIVIITVVILIIVGVRG
;
A
#
# COMPACT_ATOMS: atom_id res chain seq x y z
N MET A 1 -11.12 23.69 9.62
CA MET A 1 -10.60 22.45 10.25
C MET A 1 -9.34 22.75 11.10
N LEU A 2 -9.42 23.71 12.01
CA LEU A 2 -8.33 24.06 12.95
C LEU A 2 -8.70 23.79 14.42
N GLY A 3 -9.95 23.38 14.68
CA GLY A 3 -10.42 23.02 16.02
C GLY A 3 -10.03 21.60 16.41
N LEU A 4 -10.08 21.31 17.71
CA LEU A 4 -9.99 19.95 18.22
C LEU A 4 -11.16 19.12 17.67
N LEU A 5 -10.85 17.97 17.07
CA LEU A 5 -11.82 16.96 16.72
C LEU A 5 -11.87 15.93 17.86
N GLU A 6 -13.02 15.80 18.51
CA GLU A 6 -13.24 14.69 19.43
C GLU A 6 -13.44 13.39 18.64
N THR A 7 -12.71 12.35 19.04
CA THR A 7 -12.80 11.01 18.49
C THR A 7 -13.09 10.03 19.63
N GLY A 8 -13.54 8.81 19.30
CA GLY A 8 -13.77 7.77 20.30
C GLY A 8 -12.53 7.34 21.10
N SER A 9 -11.35 7.83 20.74
CA SER A 9 -10.07 7.57 21.41
C SER A 9 -9.39 8.84 21.98
N GLY A 10 -10.05 10.00 21.95
CA GLY A 10 -9.55 11.25 22.52
C GLY A 10 -9.66 12.45 21.58
N PHE A 11 -8.72 13.39 21.68
CA PHE A 11 -8.73 14.62 20.90
C PHE A 11 -7.72 14.60 19.76
N TRP A 12 -8.11 15.10 18.59
CA TRP A 12 -7.25 15.24 17.43
C TRP A 12 -7.10 16.72 17.04
N SER A 13 -5.86 17.18 16.84
CA SER A 13 -5.56 18.55 16.40
C SER A 13 -4.55 18.55 15.27
N ALA A 14 -4.98 19.04 14.09
CA ALA A 14 -4.13 19.17 12.91
C ALA A 14 -2.87 19.99 13.20
N VAL A 15 -3.03 21.07 13.97
CA VAL A 15 -1.94 21.99 14.31
C VAL A 15 -0.88 21.28 15.16
N VAL A 16 -1.31 20.49 16.15
CA VAL A 16 -0.38 19.71 17.00
C VAL A 16 0.42 18.73 16.17
N TRP A 17 -0.22 18.02 15.22
CA TRP A 17 0.47 17.07 14.35
C TRP A 17 1.49 17.74 13.42
N VAL A 18 1.16 18.90 12.86
CA VAL A 18 2.11 19.66 12.02
C VAL A 18 3.32 20.09 12.83
N ILE A 19 3.11 20.65 14.03
CA ILE A 19 4.21 21.05 14.92
C ILE A 19 5.07 19.84 15.30
N LEU A 20 4.45 18.71 15.63
CA LEU A 20 5.16 17.48 15.99
C LEU A 20 6.03 16.96 14.85
N VAL A 21 5.52 16.94 13.62
CA VAL A 21 6.30 16.57 12.42
C VAL A 21 7.49 17.50 12.22
N LEU A 22 7.31 18.81 12.41
CA LEU A 22 8.40 19.78 12.29
C LEU A 22 9.48 19.54 13.35
N VAL A 23 9.09 19.37 14.63
CA VAL A 23 10.03 19.13 15.73
C VAL A 23 10.81 17.83 15.52
N ILE A 24 10.13 16.72 15.20
CA ILE A 24 10.78 15.44 14.95
C ILE A 24 11.68 15.54 13.71
N GLY A 25 11.21 16.16 12.63
CA GLY A 25 11.99 16.37 11.41
C GLY A 25 13.26 17.17 11.66
N SER A 26 13.18 18.25 12.43
CA SER A 26 14.34 19.05 12.84
C SER A 26 15.32 18.23 13.70
N LEU A 27 14.83 17.42 14.64
CA LEU A 27 15.68 16.57 15.47
C LEU A 27 16.40 15.51 14.62
N VAL A 28 15.69 14.83 13.72
CA VAL A 28 16.27 13.85 12.79
C VAL A 28 17.33 14.51 11.91
N TYR A 29 17.06 15.70 11.38
CA TYR A 29 18.03 16.45 10.58
C TYR A 29 19.27 16.84 11.39
N TYR A 30 19.08 17.29 12.62
CA TYR A 30 20.17 17.61 13.54
C TYR A 30 21.06 16.39 13.83
N ILE A 31 20.46 15.25 14.16
CA ILE A 31 21.19 13.99 14.41
C ILE A 31 21.92 13.53 13.14
N ARG A 32 21.24 13.54 11.98
CA ARG A 32 21.84 13.20 10.69
C ARG A 32 23.11 14.03 10.41
N ASN A 33 23.10 15.31 10.73
CA ASN A 33 24.24 16.20 10.52
C ASN A 33 25.45 15.89 11.41
N LYS A 34 25.28 15.11 12.47
CA LYS A 34 26.37 14.62 13.33
C LYS A 34 26.96 13.28 12.86
N GLY A 35 26.35 12.62 11.89
CA GLY A 35 26.85 11.36 11.32
C GLY A 35 28.09 11.56 10.45
N GLU A 36 28.89 10.49 10.32
CA GLU A 36 30.05 10.46 9.41
C GLU A 36 29.57 10.52 7.96
N LYS A 37 30.14 11.46 7.18
CA LYS A 37 29.80 11.63 5.75
C LYS A 37 30.71 10.82 4.84
N SER A 38 31.84 10.35 5.37
CA SER A 38 32.83 9.59 4.65
C SER A 38 32.36 8.15 4.45
N TYR A 39 32.33 7.73 3.19
CA TYR A 39 32.19 6.35 2.76
C TYR A 39 33.01 6.16 1.49
N LYS A 40 33.38 4.92 1.18
CA LYS A 40 34.17 4.61 -0.02
C LYS A 40 33.27 4.59 -1.25
N LYS A 41 33.13 5.76 -1.88
CA LYS A 41 32.38 5.94 -3.13
C LYS A 41 32.85 5.00 -4.23
N ASN A 42 31.90 4.52 -5.03
CA ASN A 42 32.10 3.57 -6.14
C ASN A 42 32.71 2.22 -5.69
N THR A 43 32.49 1.82 -4.44
CA THR A 43 32.89 0.50 -3.94
C THR A 43 31.67 -0.32 -3.54
N GLU A 44 31.88 -1.54 -3.05
CA GLU A 44 30.81 -2.36 -2.45
C GLU A 44 30.09 -1.66 -1.28
N GLN A 45 30.66 -0.60 -0.68
CA GLN A 45 29.97 0.23 0.33
C GLN A 45 28.80 1.04 -0.23
N ASP A 46 28.73 1.22 -1.56
CA ASP A 46 27.64 1.95 -2.23
C ASP A 46 26.48 1.02 -2.61
N LYS A 47 26.67 -0.30 -2.50
CA LYS A 47 25.69 -1.30 -2.89
C LYS A 47 24.87 -1.77 -1.67
N PRO A 48 23.61 -2.18 -1.87
CA PRO A 48 22.83 -2.84 -0.83
C PRO A 48 23.56 -4.07 -0.28
N PHE A 49 23.51 -4.27 1.04
CA PHE A 49 24.06 -5.46 1.66
C PHE A 49 23.13 -6.67 1.45
N ILE A 50 23.48 -7.56 0.52
CA ILE A 50 22.74 -8.80 0.21
C ILE A 50 23.53 -10.02 0.73
N SER A 51 23.98 -9.95 1.99
CA SER A 51 24.74 -11.03 2.64
C SER A 51 25.96 -11.52 1.84
N GLY A 52 26.61 -10.60 1.11
CA GLY A 52 27.78 -10.91 0.27
C GLY A 52 27.46 -11.41 -1.14
N ASN A 53 26.18 -11.54 -1.52
CA ASN A 53 25.79 -11.82 -2.90
C ASN A 53 25.80 -10.54 -3.75
N PRO A 54 26.14 -10.63 -5.05
CA PRO A 54 25.99 -9.51 -5.96
C PRO A 54 24.50 -9.14 -6.11
N GLU A 55 24.21 -7.84 -6.20
CA GLU A 55 22.89 -7.36 -6.60
C GLU A 55 22.56 -7.89 -8.00
N LEU A 56 21.37 -8.50 -8.15
CA LEU A 56 20.91 -9.03 -9.43
C LEU A 56 20.40 -7.89 -10.32
N SER A 57 19.12 -7.56 -10.17
CA SER A 57 18.46 -6.35 -10.66
C SER A 57 17.64 -5.77 -9.52
N LYS A 58 17.13 -4.54 -9.65
CA LYS A 58 16.24 -3.96 -8.63
C LYS A 58 15.02 -4.84 -8.40
N GLU A 59 14.46 -5.39 -9.46
CA GLU A 59 13.30 -6.27 -9.44
C GLU A 59 13.66 -7.66 -8.87
N GLY A 60 14.84 -8.18 -9.22
CA GLY A 60 15.30 -9.51 -8.77
C GLY A 60 15.84 -9.54 -7.35
N SER A 61 16.16 -8.39 -6.76
CA SER A 61 16.67 -8.28 -5.39
C SER A 61 15.56 -7.99 -4.37
N HIS A 62 14.33 -7.75 -4.82
CA HIS A 62 13.16 -7.52 -3.96
C HIS A 62 12.31 -8.79 -3.85
N ILE A 63 11.86 -9.09 -2.62
CA ILE A 63 10.78 -10.06 -2.42
C ILE A 63 9.48 -9.36 -2.82
N SER A 64 8.93 -9.69 -3.98
CA SER A 64 7.63 -9.15 -4.39
C SER A 64 6.54 -9.58 -3.42
N ALA A 65 5.50 -8.75 -3.27
CA ALA A 65 4.34 -9.07 -2.42
C ALA A 65 3.69 -10.41 -2.81
N SER A 66 3.76 -10.79 -4.10
CA SER A 66 3.26 -12.08 -4.58
C SER A 66 3.97 -13.28 -3.93
N HIS A 67 5.26 -13.17 -3.56
CA HIS A 67 5.97 -14.24 -2.85
C HIS A 67 5.48 -14.40 -1.42
N ILE A 68 5.13 -13.30 -0.74
CA ILE A 68 4.64 -13.31 0.65
C ILE A 68 3.27 -13.99 0.73
N TYR A 69 2.39 -13.69 -0.23
CA TYR A 69 1.03 -14.23 -0.27
C TYR A 69 0.89 -15.53 -1.09
N TRP A 70 1.99 -16.04 -1.67
CA TRP A 70 1.93 -17.17 -2.60
C TRP A 70 1.19 -18.36 -2.04
N GLY A 71 1.51 -18.80 -0.80
CA GLY A 71 0.86 -19.95 -0.18
C GLY A 71 -0.64 -19.75 0.02
N PHE A 72 -1.07 -18.54 0.36
CA PHE A 72 -2.49 -18.20 0.50
C PHE A 72 -3.20 -18.16 -0.86
N THR A 73 -2.61 -17.50 -1.86
CA THR A 73 -3.20 -17.42 -3.21
C THR A 73 -3.24 -18.76 -3.92
N GLU A 74 -2.23 -19.61 -3.70
CA GLU A 74 -2.15 -20.95 -4.30
C GLU A 74 -3.18 -21.89 -3.67
N ALA A 75 -3.31 -21.87 -2.33
CA ALA A 75 -4.33 -22.65 -1.62
C ALA A 75 -5.75 -22.29 -2.06
N LEU A 76 -5.99 -21.02 -2.40
CA LEU A 76 -7.30 -20.51 -2.84
C LEU A 76 -7.37 -20.24 -4.34
N LYS A 77 -6.50 -20.83 -5.17
CA LYS A 77 -6.46 -20.54 -6.61
C LYS A 77 -7.79 -20.83 -7.32
N GLY A 78 -8.54 -21.83 -6.86
CA GLY A 78 -9.88 -22.15 -7.39
C GLY A 78 -10.89 -21.02 -7.17
N TYR A 79 -10.74 -20.25 -6.09
CA TYR A 79 -11.57 -19.09 -5.78
C TYR A 79 -11.05 -17.82 -6.47
N TYR A 80 -9.74 -17.58 -6.43
CA TYR A 80 -9.14 -16.36 -6.99
C TYR A 80 -9.09 -16.34 -8.51
N ASN A 81 -8.79 -17.45 -9.18
CA ASN A 81 -8.64 -17.45 -10.64
C ASN A 81 -9.91 -17.01 -11.38
N PRO A 82 -11.12 -17.48 -11.05
CA PRO A 82 -12.34 -16.96 -11.65
C PRO A 82 -12.57 -15.48 -11.33
N LEU A 83 -12.32 -15.06 -10.10
CA LEU A 83 -12.51 -13.66 -9.68
C LEU A 83 -11.58 -12.70 -10.41
N VAL A 84 -10.31 -13.07 -10.62
CA VAL A 84 -9.39 -12.26 -11.40
C VAL A 84 -9.82 -12.19 -12.86
N LYS A 85 -10.33 -13.29 -13.44
CA LYS A 85 -10.81 -13.32 -14.84
C LYS A 85 -12.00 -12.39 -15.11
N ILE A 86 -12.88 -12.17 -14.13
CA ILE A 86 -14.01 -11.23 -14.29
C ILE A 86 -13.61 -9.75 -14.15
N HIS A 87 -12.37 -9.47 -13.74
CA HIS A 87 -11.80 -8.12 -13.66
C HIS A 87 -10.95 -7.83 -14.90
N THR A 88 -11.62 -7.68 -16.05
CA THR A 88 -10.98 -7.52 -17.36
C THR A 88 -10.30 -6.18 -17.54
N GLY A 89 -10.70 -5.16 -16.78
CA GLY A 89 -10.25 -3.77 -17.00
C GLY A 89 -11.01 -3.05 -18.12
N ASP A 90 -11.99 -3.70 -18.78
CA ASP A 90 -12.82 -3.10 -19.82
C ASP A 90 -14.04 -2.40 -19.22
N ILE A 91 -14.22 -1.11 -19.53
CA ILE A 91 -15.33 -0.29 -19.04
C ILE A 91 -16.71 -0.84 -19.42
N ASN A 92 -16.82 -1.54 -20.55
CA ASN A 92 -18.07 -2.12 -21.00
C ASN A 92 -18.50 -3.28 -20.10
N ASP A 93 -17.55 -4.11 -19.66
CA ASP A 93 -17.83 -5.23 -18.75
C ASP A 93 -18.33 -4.72 -17.40
N TYR A 94 -17.70 -3.67 -16.85
CA TYR A 94 -18.16 -3.04 -15.60
C TYR A 94 -19.53 -2.38 -15.75
N SER A 95 -19.79 -1.71 -16.87
CA SER A 95 -21.11 -1.11 -17.16
C SER A 95 -22.19 -2.19 -17.23
N GLY A 96 -21.88 -3.34 -17.86
CA GLY A 96 -22.74 -4.51 -17.87
C GLY A 96 -23.05 -5.03 -16.46
N TRP A 97 -22.03 -5.19 -15.61
CA TRP A 97 -22.22 -5.61 -14.22
C TRP A 97 -23.13 -4.66 -13.42
N ILE A 98 -23.00 -3.35 -13.60
CA ILE A 98 -23.87 -2.36 -12.95
C ILE A 98 -25.33 -2.55 -13.38
N VAL A 99 -25.59 -2.72 -14.68
CA VAL A 99 -26.94 -2.95 -15.19
C VAL A 99 -27.52 -4.25 -14.64
N ILE A 100 -26.74 -5.34 -14.63
CA ILE A 100 -27.17 -6.64 -14.08
C ILE A 100 -27.55 -6.50 -12.59
N ILE A 101 -26.69 -5.89 -11.78
CA ILE A 101 -26.95 -5.69 -10.35
C ILE A 101 -28.19 -4.81 -10.13
N THR A 102 -28.37 -3.77 -10.95
CA THR A 102 -29.56 -2.91 -10.90
C THR A 102 -30.83 -3.71 -11.16
N VAL A 103 -30.86 -4.54 -12.19
CA VAL A 103 -32.01 -5.41 -12.50
C VAL A 103 -32.29 -6.38 -11.35
N VAL A 104 -31.26 -7.00 -10.78
CA VAL A 104 -31.40 -7.91 -9.63
C VAL A 104 -32.00 -7.19 -8.42
N ILE A 105 -31.55 -5.98 -8.11
CA ILE A 105 -32.10 -5.16 -7.02
C ILE A 105 -33.57 -4.83 -7.28
N LEU A 106 -33.90 -4.39 -8.51
CA LEU A 106 -35.28 -4.05 -8.88
C LEU A 106 -36.21 -5.27 -8.78
N ILE A 107 -35.74 -6.47 -9.13
CA ILE A 107 -36.50 -7.71 -8.92
C ILE A 107 -36.70 -7.98 -7.42
N ILE A 108 -35.63 -7.94 -6.62
CA ILE A 108 -35.72 -8.26 -5.19
C ILE A 108 -36.64 -7.29 -4.44
N VAL A 109 -36.54 -5.99 -4.75
CA VAL A 109 -37.37 -4.94 -4.13
C VAL A 109 -38.78 -4.96 -4.70
N GLY A 110 -38.92 -5.04 -6.03
CA GLY A 110 -40.20 -4.98 -6.72
C GLY A 110 -41.09 -6.22 -6.55
N VAL A 111 -40.50 -7.39 -6.26
CA VAL A 111 -41.27 -8.63 -6.00
C VAL A 111 -41.84 -8.66 -4.56
N ARG A 112 -41.42 -7.73 -3.68
CA ARG A 112 -41.94 -7.59 -2.31
C ARG A 112 -42.81 -6.34 -2.09
N GLY A 113 -42.99 -5.53 -3.13
CA GLY A 113 -43.83 -4.32 -3.12
C GLY A 113 -45.25 -4.59 -3.59
#